data_AF-A0A7S1DTF7-F1
#
_entry.id   AF-A0A7S1DTF7-F1
#
_cell.length_a   1.000
_cell.length_b   1.000
_cell.length_c   1.000
_cell.angle_alpha   90.00
_cell.angle_beta   90.00
_cell.angle_gamma   90.00
#
_symmetry.space_group_name_H-M   'P 1'
#
loop_
_entity.id
_entity.type
_entity.pdbx_description
1 polymer ?
#
loop_
_entity_poly.entity_id
_entity_poly.type
_entity_poly.pdbx_seq_one_letter_code
_entity_poly.pdbx_strand_id
1 'polypeptide(L)'
;VRFYRRAGWSDTEVDEYRTRFGDFGKMIHPLPDSFVRLTDGQMLRIGDQEWEVIVGTGHSPEHACFYSRELDLLISGDQVLPRISSNTSVYATEPHANPLQGWLDSIDRLM
;
A
#
# COMPACT_ATOMS: atom_id res chain seq x y z
N VAL A 1 -17.15 8.66 10.08
CA VAL A 1 -18.40 9.22 9.50
C VAL A 1 -18.28 10.67 9.01
N ARG A 2 -17.65 11.61 9.75
CA ARG A 2 -17.48 13.01 9.27
C ARG A 2 -16.76 13.10 7.92
N PHE A 3 -15.76 12.25 7.69
CA PHE A 3 -15.05 12.14 6.41
C PHE A 3 -16.01 11.84 5.24
N TYR A 4 -16.80 10.76 5.35
CA TYR A 4 -17.75 10.35 4.31
C TYR A 4 -18.83 11.40 4.03
N ARG A 5 -19.35 12.06 5.07
CA ARG A 5 -20.29 13.19 4.89
C ARG A 5 -19.66 14.35 4.10
N ARG A 6 -18.40 14.70 4.39
CA ARG A 6 -17.66 15.71 3.61
C ARG A 6 -17.40 15.26 2.17
N ALA A 7 -17.27 13.95 1.95
CA ALA A 7 -17.15 13.35 0.61
C ALA A 7 -18.50 13.23 -0.13
N GLY A 8 -19.60 13.72 0.45
CA GLY A 8 -20.91 13.79 -0.22
C GLY A 8 -21.84 12.60 0.04
N TRP A 9 -21.50 11.70 0.97
CA TRP A 9 -22.36 10.57 1.31
C TRP A 9 -23.64 11.04 2.03
N SER A 10 -24.78 10.49 1.61
CA SER A 10 -26.08 10.66 2.26
C SER A 10 -26.11 10.01 3.65
N ASP A 11 -27.08 10.39 4.48
CA ASP A 11 -27.23 9.77 5.80
C ASP A 11 -27.54 8.27 5.70
N THR A 12 -28.29 7.84 4.67
CA THR A 12 -28.56 6.42 4.40
C THR A 12 -27.27 5.65 4.12
N GLU A 13 -26.39 6.15 3.24
CA GLU A 13 -25.11 5.49 2.92
C GLU A 13 -24.18 5.43 4.14
N VAL A 14 -24.18 6.48 4.98
CA VAL A 14 -23.41 6.50 6.22
C VAL A 14 -23.92 5.48 7.24
N ASP A 15 -25.24 5.29 7.32
CA ASP A 15 -25.85 4.29 8.21
C ASP A 15 -25.61 2.86 7.73
N GLU A 16 -25.68 2.62 6.41
CA GLU A 16 -25.27 1.34 5.81
C GLU A 16 -23.79 1.04 6.07
N TYR A 17 -22.90 2.04 5.93
CA TYR A 17 -21.49 1.87 6.26
C TYR A 17 -21.28 1.48 7.73
N ARG A 18 -22.00 2.11 8.66
CA ARG A 18 -21.91 1.80 10.10
C ARG A 18 -22.31 0.36 10.39
N THR A 19 -23.35 -0.15 9.73
CA THR A 19 -23.85 -1.52 9.94
C THR A 19 -22.94 -2.58 9.36
N ARG A 20 -22.24 -2.28 8.26
CA ARG A 20 -21.27 -3.19 7.60
C ARG A 20 -19.82 -3.00 8.04
N PHE A 21 -19.55 -2.06 8.94
CA PHE A 21 -18.20 -1.75 9.37
C PHE A 21 -17.53 -2.99 9.99
N GLY A 22 -16.36 -3.36 9.47
CA GLY A 22 -15.60 -4.53 9.93
C GLY A 22 -15.90 -5.84 9.19
N ASP A 23 -16.83 -5.87 8.24
CA ASP A 23 -17.09 -7.08 7.44
C ASP A 23 -15.87 -7.50 6.60
N PHE A 24 -15.08 -6.54 6.11
CA PHE A 24 -13.82 -6.82 5.43
C PHE A 24 -12.84 -7.58 6.34
N GLY A 25 -12.76 -7.22 7.61
CA GLY A 25 -11.91 -7.91 8.59
C GLY A 25 -12.29 -9.38 8.82
N LYS A 26 -13.56 -9.75 8.60
CA LYS A 26 -14.01 -11.15 8.70
C LYS A 26 -13.49 -12.03 7.57
N MET A 27 -13.08 -11.43 6.45
CA MET A 27 -12.54 -12.14 5.28
C MET A 27 -11.02 -12.25 5.30
N ILE A 28 -10.35 -11.63 6.27
CA ILE A 28 -8.88 -11.59 6.35
C ILE A 28 -8.40 -12.52 7.47
N HIS A 29 -7.34 -13.27 7.19
CA HIS A 29 -6.66 -14.07 8.22
C HIS A 29 -6.03 -13.15 9.28
N PRO A 30 -6.11 -13.50 10.58
CA PRO A 30 -5.41 -12.75 11.63
C PRO A 30 -3.92 -12.57 11.29
N LEU A 31 -3.38 -11.38 11.57
CA LEU A 31 -1.94 -11.16 11.47
C LEU A 31 -1.20 -12.03 12.50
N PRO A 32 0.00 -12.54 12.18
CA PRO A 32 0.82 -13.25 13.16
C PRO A 32 1.24 -12.33 14.31
N ASP A 33 1.49 -12.92 15.49
CA ASP A 33 1.88 -12.17 16.69
C ASP A 33 3.23 -11.46 16.56
N SER A 34 4.07 -11.90 15.61
CA SER A 34 5.36 -11.29 15.31
C SER A 34 5.68 -11.40 13.82
N PHE A 35 6.56 -10.52 13.35
CA PHE A 35 7.05 -10.49 11.98
C PHE A 35 8.52 -10.05 11.96
N VAL A 36 9.23 -10.39 10.89
CA VAL A 36 10.55 -9.83 10.61
C VAL A 36 10.33 -8.55 9.81
N ARG A 37 10.69 -7.41 10.41
CA ARG A 37 10.53 -6.11 9.74
C ARG A 37 11.46 -6.02 8.55
N LEU A 38 10.90 -5.59 7.41
CA LEU A 38 11.67 -5.13 6.26
C LEU A 38 11.89 -3.62 6.35
N THR A 39 13.05 -3.14 5.89
CA THR A 39 13.37 -1.72 5.83
C THR A 39 13.88 -1.34 4.45
N ASP A 40 13.68 -0.09 4.05
CA ASP A 40 14.24 0.44 2.81
C ASP A 40 15.77 0.25 2.74
N GLY A 41 16.27 -0.16 1.57
CA GLY A 41 17.69 -0.48 1.34
C GLY A 41 18.18 -1.77 1.98
N GLN A 42 17.31 -2.55 2.65
CA GLN A 42 17.71 -3.84 3.22
C GLN A 42 18.04 -4.84 2.12
N MET A 43 19.20 -5.50 2.23
CA MET A 43 19.56 -6.63 1.38
C MET A 43 19.03 -7.93 1.97
N LEU A 44 18.36 -8.72 1.14
CA LEU A 44 17.85 -10.05 1.44
C LEU A 44 18.46 -11.05 0.46
N ARG A 45 18.79 -12.24 0.96
CA ARG A 45 19.15 -13.36 0.09
C ARG A 45 17.98 -14.34 0.00
N ILE A 46 17.46 -14.52 -1.21
CA ILE A 46 16.35 -15.43 -1.49
C ILE A 46 16.81 -16.40 -2.57
N GLY A 47 16.97 -17.67 -2.19
CA GLY A 47 17.70 -18.63 -3.02
C GLY A 47 19.16 -18.20 -3.19
N ASP A 48 19.63 -18.20 -4.43
CA ASP A 48 21.00 -17.77 -4.80
C ASP A 48 21.10 -16.30 -5.15
N GLN A 49 20.00 -15.55 -5.05
CA GLN A 49 19.89 -14.17 -5.55
C GLN A 49 19.83 -13.17 -4.39
N GLU A 50 20.52 -12.04 -4.56
CA GLU A 50 20.41 -10.88 -3.68
C GLU A 50 19.31 -9.93 -4.17
N TRP A 51 18.53 -9.44 -3.21
CA TRP A 51 17.39 -8.56 -3.42
C TRP A 51 17.49 -7.37 -2.49
N GLU A 52 17.47 -6.17 -3.06
CA GLU A 52 17.32 -4.92 -2.33
C GLU A 52 15.84 -4.63 -2.12
N VAL A 53 15.45 -4.38 -0.87
CA VAL A 53 14.10 -3.89 -0.54
C VAL A 53 14.03 -2.41 -0.89
N ILE A 54 13.10 -2.05 -1.76
CA ILE A 54 12.78 -0.65 -2.08
C ILE A 54 11.39 -0.36 -1.55
N VAL A 55 11.27 0.57 -0.60
CA VAL A 55 9.99 0.94 0.02
C VAL A 55 9.34 2.07 -0.77
N GLY A 56 8.20 1.76 -1.40
CA GLY A 56 7.27 2.72 -1.98
C GLY A 56 6.18 3.14 -1.00
N THR A 57 5.66 4.35 -1.18
CA THR A 57 4.51 4.88 -0.42
C THR A 57 3.39 5.32 -1.38
N GLY A 58 2.26 5.75 -0.82
CA GLY A 58 1.14 6.31 -1.58
C GLY A 58 0.07 5.28 -1.95
N HIS A 59 0.45 4.15 -2.56
CA HIS A 59 -0.49 3.04 -2.76
C HIS A 59 -0.83 2.36 -1.44
N SER A 60 0.19 2.09 -0.62
CA SER A 60 0.08 1.64 0.76
C SER A 60 1.11 2.38 1.64
N PRO A 61 1.06 2.23 2.97
CA PRO A 61 1.95 2.96 3.88
C PRO A 61 3.45 2.69 3.66
N GLU A 62 3.84 1.41 3.49
CA GLU A 62 5.23 0.96 3.29
C GLU A 62 5.23 -0.25 2.33
N HIS A 63 4.94 -0.03 1.04
CA HIS A 63 4.92 -1.07 0.02
C HIS A 63 6.35 -1.56 -0.29
N ALA A 64 6.65 -2.83 -0.04
CA ALA A 64 7.95 -3.42 -0.35
C ALA A 64 8.02 -3.92 -1.81
N CYS A 65 8.86 -3.29 -2.61
CA CYS A 65 9.34 -3.82 -3.88
C CYS A 65 10.69 -4.53 -3.67
N PHE A 66 11.02 -5.49 -4.54
CA PHE A 66 12.29 -6.23 -4.45
C PHE A 66 13.04 -6.13 -5.77
N TYR A 67 14.24 -5.58 -5.74
CA TYR A 67 15.08 -5.43 -6.92
C TYR A 67 16.32 -6.31 -6.84
N SER A 68 16.54 -7.13 -7.86
CA SER A 68 17.77 -7.90 -8.03
C SER A 68 18.61 -7.29 -9.14
N ARG A 69 19.80 -6.78 -8.77
CA ARG A 69 20.75 -6.20 -9.73
C ARG A 69 21.36 -7.25 -10.65
N GLU A 70 21.56 -8.47 -10.15
CA GLU A 70 22.14 -9.57 -10.93
C GLU A 70 21.19 -10.03 -12.04
N LEU A 71 19.90 -10.08 -11.74
CA LEU A 71 18.86 -10.50 -12.69
C LEU A 71 18.30 -9.36 -13.53
N ASP A 72 18.63 -8.11 -13.21
CA ASP A 72 17.96 -6.91 -13.73
C ASP A 72 16.42 -7.02 -13.63
N LEU A 73 15.95 -7.44 -12.44
CA LEU A 73 14.55 -7.81 -12.21
C LEU A 73 13.97 -7.08 -11.01
N LEU A 74 12.84 -6.40 -11.24
CA LEU A 74 12.03 -5.77 -10.21
C LEU A 74 10.73 -6.54 -9.99
N ILE A 75 10.50 -6.97 -8.76
CA ILE A 75 9.17 -7.36 -8.28
C ILE A 75 8.50 -6.11 -7.73
N SER A 76 7.68 -5.45 -8.56
CA SER A 76 7.10 -4.14 -8.26
C SER A 76 5.86 -4.18 -7.36
N GLY A 77 5.19 -5.33 -7.25
CA GLY A 77 3.86 -5.43 -6.65
C GLY A 77 2.88 -4.42 -7.27
N ASP A 78 2.10 -3.75 -6.46
CA ASP A 78 1.09 -2.78 -6.94
C ASP A 78 1.67 -1.37 -7.17
N GLN A 79 2.98 -1.18 -7.00
CA GLN A 79 3.61 0.12 -7.19
C GLN A 79 3.77 0.49 -8.68
N VAL A 80 4.03 -0.51 -9.54
CA VAL A 80 4.14 -0.35 -10.99
C VAL A 80 3.38 -1.47 -11.69
N LEU A 81 2.34 -1.10 -12.43
CA LEU A 81 1.44 -2.03 -13.12
C LEU A 81 1.38 -1.69 -14.61
N PRO A 82 1.46 -2.68 -15.52
CA PRO A 82 1.66 -2.43 -16.95
C PRO A 82 0.42 -1.91 -17.68
N ARG A 83 -0.78 -2.04 -17.09
CA ARG A 83 -2.04 -1.77 -17.78
C ARG A 83 -2.98 -0.80 -17.05
N ILE A 84 -2.81 -0.65 -15.74
CA ILE A 84 -3.68 0.15 -14.89
C ILE A 84 -2.82 0.99 -13.95
N SER A 85 -3.39 2.06 -13.41
CA SER A 85 -2.74 2.84 -12.36
C SER A 85 -2.79 2.14 -11.01
N SER A 86 -1.77 2.31 -10.19
CA SER A 86 -1.83 2.00 -8.76
C SER A 86 -2.96 2.79 -8.10
N ASN A 87 -3.76 2.13 -7.26
CA ASN A 87 -4.77 2.84 -6.48
C ASN A 87 -4.09 3.73 -5.43
N THR A 88 -4.39 5.03 -5.43
CA THR A 88 -3.88 6.01 -4.46
C THR A 88 -5.07 6.77 -3.86
N SER A 89 -5.42 6.45 -2.61
CA SER A 89 -6.66 6.93 -1.98
C SER A 89 -6.42 7.64 -0.67
N VAL A 90 -7.16 8.71 -0.41
CA VAL A 90 -7.27 9.32 0.92
C VAL A 90 -8.30 8.52 1.72
N TYR A 91 -7.89 8.00 2.86
CA TYR A 91 -8.76 7.21 3.74
C TYR A 91 -9.29 8.03 4.92
N ALA A 92 -10.42 7.59 5.49
CA ALA A 92 -11.00 8.24 6.66
C ALA A 92 -10.10 8.19 7.91
N THR A 93 -9.17 7.24 7.98
CA THR A 93 -8.15 7.10 9.03
C THR A 93 -7.06 8.16 8.93
N GLU A 94 -6.78 8.64 7.72
CA GLU A 94 -5.77 9.68 7.45
C GLU A 94 -6.33 10.73 6.47
N PRO A 95 -7.34 11.51 6.88
CA PRO A 95 -8.16 12.33 5.98
C PRO A 95 -7.43 13.55 5.38
N HIS A 96 -6.18 13.76 5.78
CA HIS A 96 -5.31 14.86 5.35
C HIS A 96 -4.05 14.36 4.62
N ALA A 97 -3.97 13.05 4.32
CA ALA A 97 -2.86 12.48 3.58
C ALA A 97 -2.75 13.04 2.16
N ASN A 98 -1.54 13.01 1.61
CA ASN A 98 -1.27 13.26 0.19
C ASN A 98 -0.63 12.02 -0.46
N PRO A 99 -1.39 10.91 -0.61
CA PRO A 99 -0.87 9.64 -1.09
C PRO A 99 -0.38 9.73 -2.55
N LEU A 100 -0.93 10.64 -3.35
CA LEU A 100 -0.48 10.84 -4.72
C LEU A 100 0.96 11.37 -4.76
N GLN A 101 1.31 12.34 -3.91
CA GLN A 101 2.70 12.81 -3.80
C GLN A 101 3.63 11.68 -3.35
N GLY A 102 3.24 10.92 -2.32
CA GLY A 102 4.03 9.79 -1.86
C GLY A 102 4.25 8.73 -2.94
N TRP A 103 3.25 8.47 -3.78
CA TRP A 103 3.38 7.58 -4.94
C TRP A 103 4.33 8.16 -5.99
N LEU A 104 4.20 9.44 -6.37
CA LEU A 104 5.08 10.11 -7.32
C LEU A 104 6.56 10.05 -6.85
N ASP A 105 6.82 10.41 -5.59
CA ASP A 105 8.17 10.35 -4.98
C ASP A 105 8.73 8.92 -4.93
N SER A 106 7.87 7.91 -4.96
CA SER A 106 8.27 6.50 -5.00
C SER A 106 8.58 6.03 -6.41
N ILE A 107 7.81 6.49 -7.40
CA ILE A 107 8.07 6.19 -8.81
C ILE A 107 9.38 6.83 -9.27
N ASP A 108 9.67 8.06 -8.85
CA ASP A 108 10.93 8.74 -9.16
C ASP A 108 12.17 8.00 -8.63
N ARG A 109 12.01 7.16 -7.59
CA ARG A 109 13.08 6.31 -7.04
C ARG A 109 13.23 4.96 -7.76
N LEU A 110 12.19 4.52 -8.47
CA LEU A 110 12.15 3.25 -9.19
C LEU A 110 12.53 3.39 -10.68
N MET A 111 12.57 4.63 -11.20
CA MET A 111 13.01 4.98 -12.55
C MET A 111 14.48 5.38 -12.57
#